data_AF-A0A3C2CLI3-F1
#
_entry.id   AF-A0A3C2CLI3-F1
#
_cell.length_a   1.000
_cell.length_b   1.000
_cell.length_c   1.000
_cell.angle_alpha   90.00
_cell.angle_beta   90.00
_cell.angle_gamma   90.00
#
_symmetry.space_group_name_H-M   'P 1'
#
loop_
_entity.id
_entity.type
_entity.pdbx_description
1 polymer ?
#
loop_
_entity_poly.entity_id
_entity_poly.type
_entity_poly.pdbx_seq_one_letter_code
_entity_poly.pdbx_strand_id
1 'polypeptide(L)'
;MTTIETNPNQSLEEYANDPERITEYSVWNEDVTSLIHAVEDNADAIFTWGYDKGERAPLDRLYEKAKTSQWNGQTDLDWSIEVDPYTMLLPANPMEADYFKENPASPLHKFSDKEWKELAVESLNWSLSQFMHGEQGALLCTAKIVETVPWIDAKYYASTQVVDEARHVEVFAQYLDQKMGGINYPVNHHLKALLDDIIKDSRWDITYLGMQIMVEGLALAAFGFMHQT
;
A
#
# COMPACT_ATOMS: atom_id res chain seq x y z
N MET A 1 -6.71 -23.56 7.79
CA MET A 1 -7.51 -23.15 8.95
C MET A 1 -7.06 -23.96 10.15
N THR A 2 -5.99 -23.53 10.81
CA THR A 2 -5.71 -23.92 12.19
C THR A 2 -6.68 -23.14 13.06
N THR A 3 -7.60 -23.83 13.72
CA THR A 3 -8.49 -23.24 14.73
C THR A 3 -7.62 -22.70 15.85
N ILE A 4 -7.58 -21.37 15.99
CA ILE A 4 -6.92 -20.72 17.13
C ILE A 4 -7.80 -21.03 18.35
N GLU A 5 -7.32 -21.94 19.21
CA GLU A 5 -7.90 -22.13 20.54
C GLU A 5 -7.60 -20.88 21.36
N THR A 6 -8.51 -19.91 21.35
CA THR A 6 -8.42 -18.78 22.28
C THR A 6 -8.65 -19.31 23.69
N ASN A 7 -7.61 -19.28 24.53
CA ASN A 7 -7.76 -19.55 25.95
C ASN A 7 -8.73 -18.51 26.55
N PRO A 8 -9.93 -18.91 27.02
CA PRO A 8 -10.95 -17.96 27.45
C PRO A 8 -10.56 -17.16 28.71
N ASN A 9 -9.43 -17.49 29.34
CA ASN A 9 -8.89 -16.79 30.50
C ASN A 9 -7.70 -15.86 30.19
N GLN A 10 -7.24 -15.78 28.93
CA GLN A 10 -6.14 -14.89 28.56
C GLN A 10 -6.66 -13.45 28.42
N SER A 11 -6.07 -12.52 29.15
CA SER A 11 -6.39 -11.09 28.97
C SER A 11 -5.91 -10.60 27.60
N LEU A 12 -6.52 -9.53 27.09
CA LEU A 12 -6.06 -8.89 25.83
C LEU A 12 -4.60 -8.45 25.91
N GLU A 13 -4.14 -8.05 27.09
CA GLU A 13 -2.74 -7.66 27.33
C GLU A 13 -1.81 -8.88 27.26
N GLU A 14 -2.15 -10.00 27.90
CA GLU A 14 -1.39 -11.25 27.79
C GLU A 14 -1.44 -11.85 26.38
N TYR A 15 -2.53 -11.62 25.66
CA TYR A 15 -2.69 -12.06 24.27
C TYR A 15 -1.84 -11.22 23.30
N ALA A 16 -1.81 -9.90 23.47
CA ALA A 16 -1.04 -8.99 22.63
C ALA A 16 0.46 -9.11 22.87
N ASN A 17 0.88 -9.42 24.10
CA ASN A 17 2.28 -9.51 24.50
C ASN A 17 2.84 -10.95 24.52
N ASP A 18 2.13 -11.91 23.93
CA ASP A 18 2.59 -13.30 23.81
C ASP A 18 3.82 -13.39 22.86
N PRO A 19 5.02 -13.75 23.35
CA PRO A 19 6.23 -13.76 22.53
C PRO A 19 6.21 -14.79 21.40
N GLU A 20 5.58 -15.95 21.60
CA GLU A 20 5.49 -16.99 20.57
C GLU A 20 4.65 -16.46 19.41
N ARG A 21 3.51 -15.85 19.74
CA ARG A 21 2.61 -15.22 18.78
C ARG A 21 3.27 -14.03 18.07
N ILE A 22 3.96 -13.14 18.81
CA ILE A 22 4.70 -12.03 18.20
C ILE A 22 5.71 -12.57 17.19
N THR A 23 6.39 -13.67 17.51
CA THR A 23 7.36 -14.30 16.61
C THR A 23 6.68 -14.89 15.37
N GLU A 24 5.49 -15.47 15.50
CA GLU A 24 4.70 -15.95 14.34
C GLU A 24 4.34 -14.84 13.35
N TYR A 25 4.07 -13.62 13.82
CA TYR A 25 3.75 -12.47 12.96
C TYR A 25 4.97 -11.61 12.61
N SER A 26 6.09 -11.75 13.32
CA SER A 26 7.35 -11.04 13.07
C SER A 26 8.18 -11.76 12.02
N VAL A 27 7.60 -11.92 10.84
CA VAL A 27 8.19 -12.60 9.68
C VAL A 27 8.74 -11.60 8.67
N TRP A 28 9.78 -12.01 7.95
CA TRP A 28 10.40 -11.27 6.87
C TRP A 28 10.41 -12.09 5.59
N ASN A 29 10.59 -11.43 4.45
CA ASN A 29 10.73 -12.14 3.17
C ASN A 29 12.06 -12.90 3.15
N GLU A 30 12.01 -14.16 2.73
CA GLU A 30 13.21 -15.02 2.61
C GLU A 30 14.18 -14.48 1.54
N ASP A 31 13.65 -13.91 0.47
CA ASP A 31 14.40 -13.24 -0.59
C ASP A 31 13.91 -11.79 -0.77
N VAL A 32 14.79 -10.85 -0.45
CA VAL A 32 14.56 -9.40 -0.62
C VAL A 32 15.35 -8.82 -1.80
N THR A 33 16.10 -9.67 -2.51
CA THR A 33 17.00 -9.27 -3.60
C THR A 33 16.43 -9.60 -4.97
N SER A 34 15.49 -10.54 -5.05
CA SER A 34 14.80 -10.82 -6.31
C SER A 34 14.06 -9.58 -6.80
N LEU A 35 14.31 -9.24 -8.06
CA LEU A 35 13.59 -8.18 -8.77
C LEU A 35 12.27 -8.65 -9.36
N ILE A 36 12.05 -9.97 -9.43
CA ILE A 36 10.89 -10.57 -10.07
C ILE A 36 10.25 -11.55 -9.11
N HIS A 37 8.97 -11.34 -8.83
CA HIS A 37 8.13 -12.24 -8.08
C HIS A 37 6.91 -12.60 -8.95
N ALA A 38 6.76 -13.88 -9.25
CA ALA A 38 5.66 -14.36 -10.09
C ALA A 38 4.53 -14.91 -9.22
N VAL A 39 3.31 -14.51 -9.54
CA VAL A 39 2.08 -15.01 -8.93
C VAL A 39 1.22 -15.61 -10.02
N GLU A 40 0.69 -16.80 -9.78
CA GLU A 40 -0.23 -17.45 -10.72
C GLU A 40 -1.59 -16.74 -10.70
N ASP A 41 -2.06 -16.37 -11.88
CA ASP A 41 -3.41 -15.84 -12.09
C ASP A 41 -4.35 -17.00 -12.44
N ASN A 42 -5.24 -17.36 -11.52
CA ASN A 42 -6.20 -18.46 -11.68
C ASN A 42 -7.53 -18.04 -12.32
N ALA A 43 -7.59 -16.90 -13.03
CA ALA A 43 -8.81 -16.41 -13.65
C ALA A 43 -8.81 -16.55 -15.18
N ASP A 44 -10.00 -16.74 -15.75
CA ASP A 44 -10.18 -16.72 -17.20
C ASP A 44 -10.19 -15.27 -17.72
N ALA A 45 -9.59 -15.05 -18.89
CA ALA A 45 -9.75 -13.82 -19.64
C ALA A 45 -11.15 -13.72 -20.25
N ILE A 46 -11.95 -12.74 -19.83
CA ILE A 46 -13.34 -12.57 -20.27
C ILE A 46 -13.45 -11.47 -21.31
N PHE A 47 -13.83 -11.84 -22.53
CA PHE A 47 -14.22 -10.89 -23.59
C PHE A 47 -15.70 -10.52 -23.48
N THR A 48 -15.98 -9.22 -23.46
CA THR A 48 -17.36 -8.70 -23.47
C THR A 48 -17.68 -8.14 -24.86
N TRP A 49 -18.56 -8.81 -25.59
CA TRP A 49 -18.98 -8.40 -26.94
C TRP A 49 -20.20 -7.48 -26.97
N GLY A 50 -20.78 -7.19 -25.81
CA GLY A 50 -21.79 -6.15 -25.62
C GLY A 50 -21.11 -4.82 -25.28
N TYR A 51 -21.39 -3.78 -26.06
CA TYR A 51 -20.76 -2.46 -25.94
C TYR A 51 -21.75 -1.37 -25.53
N ASP A 52 -22.90 -1.77 -24.98
CA ASP A 52 -23.94 -0.88 -24.48
C ASP A 52 -23.43 -0.14 -23.24
N LYS A 53 -22.76 0.98 -23.50
CA LYS A 53 -22.16 1.83 -22.49
C LYS A 53 -23.24 2.53 -21.67
N GLY A 54 -23.06 2.58 -20.35
CA GLY A 54 -23.97 3.25 -19.43
C GLY A 54 -25.06 2.35 -18.85
N GLU A 55 -25.07 1.06 -19.18
CA GLU A 55 -25.90 0.06 -18.47
C GLU A 55 -25.64 0.12 -16.95
N ARG A 56 -24.39 0.41 -16.57
CA ARG A 56 -23.97 0.69 -15.21
C ARG A 56 -23.61 2.16 -15.06
N ALA A 57 -24.64 3.02 -15.09
CA ALA A 57 -24.51 4.47 -15.00
C ALA A 57 -23.54 5.00 -13.93
N PRO A 58 -23.39 4.41 -12.71
CA PRO A 58 -22.37 4.87 -11.76
C PRO A 58 -20.93 4.70 -12.25
N LEU A 59 -20.60 3.57 -12.88
CA LEU A 59 -19.26 3.29 -13.42
C LEU A 59 -18.97 4.18 -14.62
N ASP A 60 -19.97 4.38 -15.48
CA ASP A 60 -19.85 5.30 -16.62
C ASP A 60 -19.51 6.73 -16.17
N ARG A 61 -20.18 7.24 -15.11
CA ARG A 61 -19.87 8.56 -14.55
C ARG A 61 -18.43 8.66 -14.03
N LEU A 62 -17.94 7.62 -13.37
CA LEU A 62 -16.57 7.59 -12.87
C LEU A 62 -15.57 7.55 -14.03
N TYR A 63 -15.84 6.75 -15.04
CA TYR A 63 -15.04 6.68 -16.25
C TYR A 63 -14.98 8.02 -17.00
N GLU A 64 -16.12 8.69 -17.20
CA GLU A 64 -16.16 10.02 -17.83
C GLU A 64 -15.39 11.07 -17.04
N LYS A 65 -15.50 11.04 -15.70
CA LYS A 65 -14.73 11.93 -14.81
C LYS A 65 -13.22 11.64 -14.87
N ALA A 66 -12.84 10.36 -14.88
CA ALA A 66 -11.44 9.96 -14.88
C ALA A 66 -10.73 10.43 -16.15
N LYS A 67 -11.37 10.34 -17.32
CA LYS A 67 -10.82 10.84 -18.59
C LYS A 67 -10.44 12.32 -18.56
N THR A 68 -11.20 13.16 -17.86
CA THR A 68 -10.93 14.60 -17.80
C THR A 68 -10.01 15.01 -16.66
N SER A 69 -9.70 14.08 -15.75
CA SER A 69 -8.95 14.35 -14.52
C SER A 69 -7.57 13.69 -14.52
N GLN A 70 -7.05 13.35 -15.71
CA GLN A 70 -5.71 12.81 -15.88
C GLN A 70 -4.65 13.90 -15.66
N TRP A 71 -3.50 13.47 -15.15
CA TRP A 71 -2.31 14.30 -14.89
C TRP A 71 -1.05 13.56 -15.34
N ASN A 72 0.06 14.26 -15.46
CA ASN A 72 1.35 13.68 -15.83
C ASN A 72 2.35 13.90 -14.71
N GLY A 73 2.86 12.80 -14.14
CA GLY A 73 3.83 12.83 -13.05
C GLY A 73 5.09 13.62 -13.38
N GLN A 74 5.54 13.62 -14.64
CA GLN A 74 6.75 14.29 -15.07
C GLN A 74 6.59 15.80 -15.29
N THR A 75 5.41 16.25 -15.73
CA THR A 75 5.20 17.64 -16.16
C THR A 75 4.33 18.47 -15.23
N ASP A 76 3.41 17.82 -14.50
CA ASP A 76 2.43 18.51 -13.67
C ASP A 76 2.93 18.65 -12.21
N LEU A 77 3.96 17.88 -11.84
CA LEU A 77 4.71 18.05 -10.60
C LEU A 77 6.02 18.81 -10.86
N ASP A 78 6.28 19.84 -10.06
CA ASP A 78 7.54 20.59 -10.11
C ASP A 78 8.63 19.85 -9.33
N TRP A 79 9.34 18.95 -10.03
CA TRP A 79 10.46 18.21 -9.47
C TRP A 79 11.69 19.07 -9.12
N SER A 80 11.73 20.35 -9.50
CA SER A 80 12.83 21.24 -9.10
C SER A 80 12.74 21.70 -7.65
N ILE A 81 11.59 21.48 -7.00
CA ILE A 81 11.40 21.82 -5.59
C ILE A 81 12.29 20.92 -4.73
N GLU A 82 13.18 21.55 -3.97
CA GLU A 82 14.02 20.86 -2.99
C GLU A 82 13.19 20.40 -1.80
N VAL A 83 13.43 19.15 -1.39
CA VAL A 83 12.77 18.53 -0.25
C VAL A 83 13.85 18.20 0.77
N ASP A 84 13.68 18.70 2.00
CA ASP A 84 14.49 18.28 3.14
C ASP A 84 13.67 17.35 4.04
N PRO A 85 13.91 16.02 3.96
CA PRO A 85 13.20 15.03 4.77
C PRO A 85 13.26 15.31 6.27
N TYR A 86 14.29 15.98 6.77
CA TYR A 86 14.44 16.28 8.19
C TYR A 86 13.57 17.44 8.68
N THR A 87 13.06 18.26 7.77
CA THR A 87 12.16 19.39 8.08
C THR A 87 10.68 19.06 7.90
N MET A 88 10.37 18.04 7.10
CA MET A 88 9.01 17.54 6.90
C MET A 88 8.45 16.76 8.10
N LEU A 89 9.30 16.44 9.08
CA LEU A 89 8.93 15.60 10.22
C LEU A 89 8.28 16.43 11.33
N LEU A 90 6.94 16.46 11.32
CA LEU A 90 6.20 16.51 12.58
C LEU A 90 6.00 15.06 13.04
N PRO A 91 6.25 14.72 14.31
CA PRO A 91 6.03 13.35 14.77
C PRO A 91 4.56 12.99 14.54
N ALA A 92 4.32 11.90 13.81
CA ALA A 92 2.98 11.35 13.53
C ALA A 92 2.13 11.18 14.80
N ASN A 93 2.80 10.97 15.94
CA ASN A 93 2.20 11.03 17.26
C ASN A 93 3.25 11.50 18.30
N PRO A 94 3.24 12.77 18.73
CA PRO A 94 4.19 13.28 19.74
C PRO A 94 4.20 12.45 21.02
N MET A 95 3.02 11.96 21.46
CA MET A 95 2.88 11.20 22.70
C MET A 95 3.55 9.82 22.65
N GLU A 96 3.58 9.18 21.47
CA GLU A 96 4.22 7.88 21.28
C GLU A 96 5.74 8.02 21.27
N ALA A 97 6.26 9.04 20.58
CA ALA A 97 7.69 9.36 20.61
C ALA A 97 8.16 9.70 22.03
N ASP A 98 7.38 10.48 22.78
CA ASP A 98 7.68 10.83 24.17
C ASP A 98 7.68 9.59 25.08
N TYR A 99 6.73 8.67 24.91
CA TYR A 99 6.71 7.39 25.64
C TYR A 99 8.01 6.60 25.48
N PHE A 100 8.49 6.44 24.24
CA PHE A 100 9.72 5.68 23.98
C PHE A 100 10.99 6.42 24.44
N LYS A 101 10.98 7.76 24.41
CA LYS A 101 12.08 8.60 24.93
C LYS A 101 12.17 8.53 26.44
N GLU A 102 11.05 8.59 27.15
CA GLU A 102 11.03 8.68 28.60
C GLU A 102 11.11 7.31 29.31
N ASN A 103 10.72 6.22 28.63
CA ASN A 103 10.74 4.87 29.19
C ASN A 103 12.16 4.26 29.23
N PRO A 104 12.79 4.05 30.40
CA PRO A 104 14.15 3.51 30.49
C PRO A 104 14.31 2.07 30.00
N ALA A 105 13.21 1.32 29.89
CA ALA A 105 13.20 -0.04 29.34
C ALA A 105 13.09 -0.06 27.81
N SER A 106 12.82 1.08 27.18
CA SER A 106 12.76 1.20 25.72
C SER A 106 14.15 1.03 25.10
N PRO A 107 14.29 0.24 24.03
CA PRO A 107 15.53 0.19 23.23
C PRO A 107 15.91 1.56 22.64
N LEU A 108 14.93 2.44 22.44
CA LEU A 108 15.10 3.79 21.87
C LEU A 108 15.41 4.86 22.92
N HIS A 109 15.36 4.53 24.22
CA HIS A 109 15.55 5.49 25.32
C HIS A 109 16.89 6.25 25.23
N LYS A 110 17.92 5.59 24.69
CA LYS A 110 19.28 6.13 24.59
C LYS A 110 19.54 6.90 23.30
N PHE A 111 18.56 6.99 22.41
CA PHE A 111 18.71 7.74 21.16
C PHE A 111 18.86 9.23 21.47
N SER A 112 19.89 9.83 20.89
CA SER A 112 20.05 11.27 20.80
C SER A 112 18.98 11.90 19.90
N ASP A 113 18.82 13.23 19.99
CA ASP A 113 17.90 13.97 19.10
C ASP A 113 18.22 13.75 17.62
N LYS A 114 19.50 13.51 17.29
CA LYS A 114 19.93 13.19 15.93
C LYS A 114 19.44 11.80 15.50
N GLU A 115 19.63 10.78 16.32
CA GLU A 115 19.18 9.41 16.04
C GLU A 115 17.65 9.33 15.95
N TRP A 116 16.93 10.12 16.75
CA TRP A 116 15.47 10.24 16.62
C TRP A 116 15.03 10.83 15.27
N LYS A 117 15.73 11.85 14.79
CA LYS A 117 15.47 12.43 13.46
C LYS A 117 15.80 11.45 12.34
N GLU A 118 16.91 10.73 12.45
CA GLU A 118 17.29 9.69 11.50
C GLU A 118 16.24 8.57 11.45
N LEU A 119 15.79 8.07 12.62
CA LEU A 119 14.72 7.09 12.69
C LEU A 119 13.43 7.56 12.02
N ALA A 120 13.07 8.83 12.21
CA ALA A 120 11.87 9.40 11.62
C ALA A 120 11.97 9.52 10.09
N VAL A 121 13.13 9.90 9.55
CA VAL A 121 13.37 9.88 8.09
C VAL A 121 13.29 8.46 7.55
N GLU A 122 13.93 7.48 8.21
CA GLU A 122 13.88 6.09 7.74
C GLU A 122 12.48 5.48 7.85
N SER A 123 11.69 5.86 8.86
CA SER A 123 10.28 5.48 8.97
C SER A 123 9.46 6.03 7.80
N LEU A 124 9.74 7.26 7.36
CA LEU A 124 9.08 7.86 6.20
C LEU A 124 9.51 7.16 4.91
N ASN A 125 10.81 6.90 4.70
CA ASN A 125 11.33 6.13 3.57
C ASN A 125 10.68 4.75 3.48
N TRP A 126 10.61 4.06 4.62
CA TRP A 126 9.97 2.75 4.72
C TRP A 126 8.49 2.82 4.33
N SER A 127 7.75 3.80 4.86
CA SER A 127 6.32 3.96 4.57
C SER A 127 6.06 4.28 3.09
N LEU A 128 6.82 5.22 2.51
CA LEU A 128 6.75 5.55 1.09
C LEU A 128 7.08 4.35 0.19
N SER A 129 8.07 3.54 0.59
CA SER A 129 8.37 2.28 -0.11
C SER A 129 7.19 1.31 -0.05
N GLN A 130 6.52 1.18 1.09
CA GLN A 130 5.34 0.31 1.21
C GLN A 130 4.16 0.81 0.37
N PHE A 131 3.95 2.13 0.28
CA PHE A 131 2.96 2.67 -0.66
C PHE A 131 3.30 2.31 -2.08
N MET A 132 4.53 2.58 -2.54
CA MET A 132 4.97 2.22 -3.89
C MET A 132 4.69 0.75 -4.23
N HIS A 133 4.98 -0.19 -3.32
CA HIS A 133 4.69 -1.62 -3.52
C HIS A 133 3.18 -1.92 -3.52
N GLY A 134 2.42 -1.23 -2.66
CA GLY A 134 0.95 -1.31 -2.65
C GLY A 134 0.33 -0.82 -3.96
N GLU A 135 0.79 0.31 -4.50
CA GLU A 135 0.37 0.86 -5.79
C GLU A 135 0.70 -0.11 -6.94
N GLN A 136 1.86 -0.79 -6.89
CA GLN A 136 2.18 -1.83 -7.87
C GLN A 136 1.23 -3.03 -7.75
N GLY A 137 0.86 -3.41 -6.53
CA GLY A 137 -0.17 -4.42 -6.29
C GLY A 137 -1.54 -4.00 -6.85
N ALA A 138 -1.95 -2.75 -6.62
CA ALA A 138 -3.18 -2.18 -7.15
C ALA A 138 -3.17 -2.13 -8.68
N LEU A 139 -2.04 -1.81 -9.29
CA LEU A 139 -1.84 -1.85 -10.75
C LEU A 139 -2.12 -3.26 -11.31
N LEU A 140 -1.61 -4.31 -10.68
CA LEU A 140 -1.89 -5.69 -11.12
C LEU A 140 -3.36 -6.08 -10.86
N CYS A 141 -3.92 -5.69 -9.71
CA CYS A 141 -5.33 -5.98 -9.39
C CYS A 141 -6.30 -5.32 -10.36
N THR A 142 -6.07 -4.05 -10.73
CA THR A 142 -6.88 -3.32 -11.71
C THR A 142 -6.79 -3.94 -13.09
N ALA A 143 -5.59 -4.35 -13.52
CA ALA A 143 -5.40 -5.06 -14.78
C ALA A 143 -6.18 -6.38 -14.80
N LYS A 144 -6.11 -7.16 -13.71
CA LYS A 144 -6.90 -8.38 -13.55
C LYS A 144 -8.40 -8.10 -13.57
N ILE A 145 -8.89 -7.00 -12.97
CA ILE A 145 -10.30 -6.61 -13.06
C ILE A 145 -10.69 -6.32 -14.52
N VAL A 146 -9.85 -5.60 -15.27
CA VAL A 146 -10.08 -5.36 -16.71
C VAL A 146 -10.19 -6.67 -17.48
N GLU A 147 -9.34 -7.65 -17.16
CA GLU A 147 -9.35 -8.96 -17.81
C GLU A 147 -10.60 -9.79 -17.46
N THR A 148 -11.01 -9.79 -16.18
CA THR A 148 -11.91 -10.82 -15.63
C THR A 148 -13.35 -10.35 -15.40
N VAL A 149 -13.62 -9.04 -15.32
CA VAL A 149 -15.00 -8.55 -15.09
C VAL A 149 -15.85 -8.73 -16.35
N PRO A 150 -17.10 -9.19 -16.27
CA PRO A 150 -17.91 -9.46 -17.47
C PRO A 150 -18.57 -8.22 -18.09
N TRP A 151 -18.51 -7.06 -17.44
CA TRP A 151 -19.24 -5.85 -17.85
C TRP A 151 -18.32 -4.82 -18.51
N ILE A 152 -18.71 -4.32 -19.69
CA ILE A 152 -17.89 -3.38 -20.45
C ILE A 152 -17.66 -2.05 -19.70
N ASP A 153 -18.67 -1.52 -19.02
CA ASP A 153 -18.55 -0.29 -18.21
C ASP A 153 -17.51 -0.45 -17.09
N ALA A 154 -17.43 -1.64 -16.48
CA ALA A 154 -16.44 -1.93 -15.45
C ALA A 154 -15.04 -2.05 -16.04
N LYS A 155 -14.88 -2.69 -17.21
CA LYS A 155 -13.60 -2.75 -17.92
C LYS A 155 -13.11 -1.34 -18.28
N TYR A 156 -13.99 -0.45 -18.77
CA TYR A 156 -13.63 0.93 -19.09
C TYR A 156 -13.16 1.70 -17.85
N TYR A 157 -13.90 1.63 -16.75
CA TYR A 157 -13.49 2.32 -15.52
C TYR A 157 -12.21 1.72 -14.91
N ALA A 158 -12.09 0.39 -14.83
CA ALA A 158 -10.87 -0.25 -14.33
C ALA A 158 -9.65 0.09 -15.20
N SER A 159 -9.82 0.28 -16.51
CA SER A 159 -8.73 0.71 -17.40
C SER A 159 -8.19 2.09 -17.06
N THR A 160 -9.02 3.02 -16.55
CA THR A 160 -8.50 4.30 -16.07
C THR A 160 -7.71 4.13 -14.78
N GLN A 161 -8.17 3.24 -13.89
CA GLN A 161 -7.42 2.90 -12.68
C GLN A 161 -6.05 2.29 -12.99
N VAL A 162 -5.93 1.41 -13.99
CA VAL A 162 -4.62 0.87 -14.44
C VAL A 162 -3.62 2.01 -14.75
N VAL A 163 -4.09 3.07 -15.40
CA VAL A 163 -3.24 4.24 -15.71
C VAL A 163 -2.95 5.07 -14.46
N ASP A 164 -3.92 5.21 -13.56
CA ASP A 164 -3.75 5.93 -12.30
C ASP A 164 -2.69 5.24 -11.41
N GLU A 165 -2.81 3.94 -11.18
CA GLU A 165 -1.85 3.19 -10.34
C GLU A 165 -0.45 3.11 -10.97
N ALA A 166 -0.37 3.01 -12.31
CA ALA A 166 0.92 3.07 -12.99
C ALA A 166 1.66 4.41 -12.73
N ARG A 167 0.91 5.52 -12.70
CA ARG A 167 1.46 6.85 -12.39
C ARG A 167 1.80 6.99 -10.91
N HIS A 168 1.01 6.39 -10.02
CA HIS A 168 1.36 6.36 -8.59
C HIS A 168 2.68 5.63 -8.34
N VAL A 169 2.86 4.44 -8.93
CA VAL A 169 4.14 3.70 -8.86
C VAL A 169 5.29 4.54 -9.39
N GLU A 170 5.13 5.16 -10.57
CA GLU A 170 6.15 6.03 -11.17
C GLU A 170 6.54 7.17 -10.23
N VAL A 171 5.56 7.90 -9.69
CA VAL A 171 5.81 9.07 -8.85
C VAL A 171 6.41 8.70 -7.50
N PHE A 172 5.95 7.63 -6.85
CA PHE A 172 6.57 7.17 -5.60
C PHE A 172 8.00 6.71 -5.82
N ALA A 173 8.27 5.94 -6.88
CA ALA A 173 9.62 5.49 -7.20
C ALA A 173 10.56 6.68 -7.46
N GLN A 174 10.11 7.66 -8.26
CA GLN A 174 10.89 8.86 -8.53
C GLN A 174 11.10 9.73 -7.29
N TYR A 175 10.09 9.86 -6.44
CA TYR A 175 10.18 10.64 -5.21
C TYR A 175 11.17 10.01 -4.22
N LEU A 176 11.13 8.69 -4.05
CA LEU A 176 12.12 7.95 -3.25
C LEU A 176 13.54 8.16 -3.78
N ASP A 177 13.73 8.07 -5.10
CA ASP A 177 15.02 8.26 -5.75
C ASP A 177 15.56 9.69 -5.60
N GLN A 178 14.76 10.69 -5.99
CA GLN A 178 15.22 12.06 -6.15
C GLN A 178 15.12 12.90 -4.88
N LYS A 179 14.17 12.60 -3.99
CA LYS A 179 13.82 13.47 -2.83
C LYS A 179 14.15 12.82 -1.50
N MET A 180 14.24 11.49 -1.45
CA MET A 180 14.46 10.72 -0.23
C MET A 180 15.82 10.02 -0.18
N GLY A 181 16.79 10.52 -0.96
CA GLY A 181 18.18 10.04 -0.91
C GLY A 181 18.40 8.68 -1.58
N GLY A 182 17.47 8.19 -2.40
CA GLY A 182 17.60 6.92 -3.11
C GLY A 182 17.38 5.69 -2.24
N ILE A 183 16.89 5.86 -1.01
CA ILE A 183 16.67 4.77 -0.07
C ILE A 183 15.34 4.09 -0.40
N ASN A 184 15.41 2.81 -0.73
CA ASN A 184 14.25 1.98 -1.02
C ASN A 184 14.24 0.76 -0.11
N TYR A 185 13.08 0.46 0.47
CA TYR A 185 12.88 -0.73 1.31
C TYR A 185 12.16 -1.84 0.54
N PRO A 186 12.51 -3.12 0.81
CA PRO A 186 11.75 -4.25 0.29
C PRO A 186 10.29 -4.19 0.74
N VAL A 187 9.41 -4.82 -0.05
CA VAL A 187 8.00 -4.98 0.33
C VAL A 187 7.89 -5.71 1.67
N ASN A 188 6.99 -5.26 2.52
CA ASN A 188 6.67 -5.94 3.77
C ASN A 188 6.09 -7.33 3.48
N HIS A 189 6.45 -8.33 4.30
CA HIS A 189 5.99 -9.71 4.11
C HIS A 189 4.46 -9.82 4.05
N HIS A 190 3.75 -9.18 4.97
CA HIS A 190 2.29 -9.26 5.07
C HIS A 190 1.60 -8.54 3.92
N LEU A 191 2.14 -7.38 3.50
CA LEU A 191 1.66 -6.69 2.30
C LEU A 191 1.83 -7.59 1.07
N LYS A 192 3.01 -8.18 0.88
CA LYS A 192 3.26 -9.09 -0.23
C LYS A 192 2.32 -10.30 -0.19
N ALA A 193 2.14 -10.92 0.96
CA ALA A 193 1.24 -12.07 1.13
C ALA A 193 -0.22 -11.70 0.79
N LEU A 194 -0.69 -10.54 1.25
CA LEU A 194 -2.02 -10.03 0.92
C LEU A 194 -2.18 -9.83 -0.59
N LEU A 195 -1.21 -9.20 -1.25
CA LEU A 195 -1.23 -9.01 -2.70
C LEU A 195 -1.22 -10.34 -3.45
N ASP A 196 -0.37 -11.28 -3.03
CA ASP A 196 -0.29 -12.64 -3.60
C ASP A 196 -1.65 -13.35 -3.50
N ASP A 197 -2.33 -13.26 -2.36
CA ASP A 197 -3.63 -13.90 -2.14
C ASP A 197 -4.75 -13.27 -3.00
N ILE A 198 -4.74 -11.94 -3.16
CA ILE A 198 -5.71 -11.23 -4.01
C ILE A 198 -5.56 -11.63 -5.49
N ILE A 199 -4.32 -11.75 -5.98
CA ILE A 199 -4.04 -12.13 -7.37
C ILE A 199 -4.35 -13.60 -7.63
N LYS A 200 -4.08 -14.49 -6.67
CA LYS A 200 -4.35 -15.93 -6.79
C LYS A 200 -5.85 -16.27 -6.83
N ASP A 201 -6.72 -15.47 -6.22
CA ASP A 201 -8.16 -15.76 -6.25
C ASP A 201 -8.68 -15.64 -7.70
N SER A 202 -9.46 -16.63 -8.13
CA SER A 202 -10.00 -16.70 -9.48
C SER A 202 -11.18 -15.76 -9.69
N ARG A 203 -11.78 -15.22 -8.61
CA ARG A 203 -13.00 -14.42 -8.69
C ARG A 203 -12.69 -12.93 -8.76
N TRP A 204 -13.18 -12.30 -9.81
CA TRP A 204 -13.00 -10.86 -10.04
C TRP A 204 -13.54 -9.99 -8.90
N ASP A 205 -14.59 -10.44 -8.20
CA ASP A 205 -15.23 -9.69 -7.12
C ASP A 205 -14.39 -9.66 -5.84
N ILE A 206 -13.62 -10.72 -5.57
CA ILE A 206 -12.61 -10.73 -4.51
C ILE A 206 -11.44 -9.85 -4.85
N THR A 207 -10.96 -9.88 -6.11
CA THR A 207 -9.93 -8.94 -6.55
C THR A 207 -10.38 -7.49 -6.39
N TYR A 208 -11.63 -7.18 -6.77
CA TYR A 208 -12.22 -5.86 -6.58
C TYR A 208 -12.32 -5.47 -5.10
N LEU A 209 -12.80 -6.38 -4.24
CA LEU A 209 -12.90 -6.16 -2.79
C LEU A 209 -11.53 -5.93 -2.15
N GLY A 210 -10.54 -6.78 -2.48
CA GLY A 210 -9.18 -6.68 -2.00
C GLY A 210 -8.54 -5.35 -2.40
N MET A 211 -8.68 -4.95 -3.66
CA MET A 211 -8.17 -3.67 -4.14
C MET A 211 -8.85 -2.48 -3.42
N GLN A 212 -10.17 -2.38 -3.46
CA GLN A 212 -10.91 -1.18 -3.03
C GLN A 212 -11.00 -1.02 -1.50
N ILE A 213 -11.06 -2.13 -0.75
CA ILE A 213 -11.19 -2.06 0.70
C ILE A 213 -9.85 -2.26 1.40
N MET A 214 -9.03 -3.21 0.92
CA MET A 214 -7.79 -3.56 1.62
C MET A 214 -6.60 -2.73 1.14
N VAL A 215 -6.45 -2.47 -0.16
CA VAL A 215 -5.31 -1.70 -0.67
C VAL A 215 -5.59 -0.19 -0.66
N GLU A 216 -6.63 0.26 -1.35
CA GLU A 216 -7.01 1.69 -1.38
C GLU A 216 -7.46 2.18 0.01
N GLY A 217 -8.17 1.36 0.79
CA GLY A 217 -8.63 1.73 2.13
C GLY A 217 -7.48 1.90 3.14
N LEU A 218 -6.44 1.07 3.06
CA LEU A 218 -5.22 1.24 3.87
C LEU A 218 -4.42 2.47 3.41
N ALA A 219 -4.33 2.70 2.09
CA ALA A 219 -3.66 3.88 1.54
C ALA A 219 -4.34 5.18 1.99
N LEU A 220 -5.67 5.28 1.91
CA LEU A 220 -6.43 6.45 2.37
C LEU A 220 -6.29 6.71 3.87
N ALA A 221 -6.29 5.66 4.70
CA ALA A 221 -6.04 5.80 6.13
C ALA A 221 -4.63 6.36 6.39
N ALA A 222 -3.63 5.85 5.67
CA ALA A 222 -2.24 6.23 5.84
C ALA A 222 -1.95 7.66 5.32
N PHE A 223 -2.51 8.08 4.17
CA PHE A 223 -2.47 9.48 3.73
C PHE A 223 -3.27 10.41 4.66
N GLY A 224 -4.34 9.91 5.28
CA GLY A 224 -5.10 10.61 6.30
C GLY A 224 -4.22 10.99 7.50
N PHE A 225 -3.34 10.09 7.94
CA PHE A 225 -2.36 10.40 9.00
C PHE A 225 -1.29 11.40 8.53
N MET A 226 -0.86 11.34 7.27
CA MET A 226 0.10 12.30 6.70
C MET A 226 -0.47 13.72 6.53
N HIS A 227 -1.78 13.90 6.35
CA HIS A 227 -2.42 15.22 6.24
C HIS A 227 -2.87 15.80 7.59
N GLN A 228 -2.97 14.98 8.64
CA GLN A 228 -3.34 15.41 9.99
C GLN A 228 -2.12 15.81 10.86
N THR A 229 -0.91 15.62 10.33
CA THR A 229 0.34 16.12 10.89
C THR A 229 0.65 17.50 10.34
#